data_AF-A0A0G8GDE8-F1
#
_entry.id   AF-A0A0G8GDE8-F1
#
_cell.length_a   1.000
_cell.length_b   1.000
_cell.length_c   1.000
_cell.angle_alpha   90.00
_cell.angle_beta   90.00
_cell.angle_gamma   90.00
#
_symmetry.space_group_name_H-M   'P 1'
#
loop_
_entity.id
_entity.type
_entity.pdbx_description
1 polymer ?
#
loop_
_entity_poly.entity_id
_entity_poly.type
_entity_poly.pdbx_seq_one_letter_code
_entity_poly.pdbx_strand_id
1 'polypeptide(L)'
;MRFLIHSWAGQIILPLLVFMMLYLIKFALGKKIKIRLADFLLPFLFFSIHSLSVNVFGISILPFVIFAFSAYGFLKIVIMAFYEGKFMIDKFFDRYLYIWDLISIFLYALLVVLQLSKIINTVI
;
A
#
# COMPACT_ATOMS: atom_id res chain seq x y z
N MET A 1 21.26 -5.41 3.85
CA MET A 1 19.92 -5.41 4.50
C MET A 1 19.69 -4.24 5.43
N ARG A 2 20.60 -3.91 6.37
CA ARG A 2 20.39 -2.81 7.34
C ARG A 2 20.09 -1.45 6.69
N PHE A 3 20.78 -1.13 5.59
CA PHE A 3 20.54 0.09 4.81
C PHE A 3 19.13 0.16 4.21
N LEU A 4 18.60 -0.92 3.64
CA LEU A 4 17.26 -0.94 3.04
C LEU A 4 16.13 -0.72 4.06
N ILE A 5 16.35 -1.18 5.29
CA ILE A 5 15.33 -1.14 6.36
C ILE A 5 15.33 0.20 7.08
N HIS A 6 16.51 0.79 7.31
CA HIS A 6 16.66 1.98 8.16
C HIS A 6 16.89 3.28 7.38
N SER A 7 17.20 3.22 6.08
CA SER A 7 17.34 4.43 5.26
C SER A 7 16.01 4.78 4.59
N TRP A 8 15.72 6.08 4.55
CA TRP A 8 14.59 6.62 3.80
C TRP A 8 14.68 6.25 2.31
N ALA A 9 15.89 6.26 1.73
CA ALA A 9 16.11 5.86 0.35
C ALA A 9 15.77 4.38 0.11
N GLY A 10 16.11 3.51 1.07
CA GLY A 10 15.76 2.09 1.03
C GLY A 10 14.25 1.84 1.01
N GLN A 11 13.50 2.65 1.75
CA GLN A 11 12.03 2.57 1.81
C GLN A 11 11.35 3.05 0.52
N ILE A 12 12.05 3.86 -0.28
CA ILE A 12 11.58 4.25 -1.61
C ILE A 12 11.90 3.14 -2.62
N ILE A 13 13.12 2.59 -2.55
CA ILE A 13 13.60 1.61 -3.52
C ILE A 13 12.89 0.26 -3.35
N LEU A 14 12.56 -0.13 -2.12
CA LEU A 14 12.05 -1.46 -1.81
C LEU A 14 10.68 -1.76 -2.46
N PRO A 15 9.64 -0.90 -2.34
CA PRO A 15 8.37 -1.10 -3.05
C PRO A 15 8.52 -1.11 -4.56
N LEU A 16 9.40 -0.25 -5.11
CA LEU A 16 9.69 -0.20 -6.54
C LEU A 16 10.32 -1.50 -7.05
N LEU A 17 11.29 -2.04 -6.30
CA LEU A 17 11.95 -3.30 -6.64
C LEU A 17 10.96 -4.45 -6.60
N VAL A 18 10.12 -4.53 -5.56
CA VAL A 18 9.07 -5.54 -5.45
C VAL A 18 8.09 -5.42 -6.62
N PHE A 19 7.65 -4.20 -6.95
CA PHE A 19 6.78 -3.96 -8.10
C PHE A 19 7.41 -4.43 -9.42
N MET A 20 8.69 -4.13 -9.65
CA MET A 20 9.42 -4.61 -10.84
C MET A 20 9.52 -6.14 -10.87
N MET A 21 9.82 -6.79 -9.75
CA MET A 21 9.86 -8.26 -9.67
C MET A 21 8.50 -8.86 -9.99
N LEU A 22 7.43 -8.33 -9.40
CA LEU A 22 6.06 -8.77 -9.65
C LEU A 22 5.66 -8.61 -11.13
N TYR A 23 6.06 -7.49 -11.75
CA TYR A 23 5.83 -7.25 -13.16
C TYR A 23 6.58 -8.26 -14.06
N LEU A 24 7.87 -8.53 -13.77
CA LEU A 24 8.67 -9.51 -14.51
C LEU A 24 8.13 -10.93 -14.39
N ILE A 25 7.69 -11.32 -13.19
CA ILE A 25 7.05 -12.62 -12.93
C ILE A 25 5.77 -12.74 -13.77
N LYS A 26 4.93 -11.70 -13.80
CA LYS A 26 3.72 -11.66 -14.64
C LYS A 26 4.05 -11.80 -16.12
N PHE A 27 5.08 -11.10 -16.57
CA PHE A 27 5.54 -11.15 -17.95
C PHE A 27 6.04 -12.55 -18.33
N ALA A 28 6.87 -13.17 -17.48
CA ALA A 28 7.43 -14.49 -17.70
C ALA A 28 6.37 -15.62 -17.70
N LEU A 29 5.33 -15.51 -16.85
CA LEU A 29 4.28 -16.53 -16.71
C LEU A 29 3.11 -16.35 -17.69
N GLY A 30 3.11 -15.26 -18.47
CA GLY A 30 2.06 -14.95 -19.44
C GLY A 30 0.67 -14.78 -18.80
N LYS A 31 -0.39 -14.80 -19.64
CA LYS A 31 -1.80 -14.65 -19.19
C LYS A 31 -2.33 -15.79 -18.30
N LYS A 32 -1.51 -16.77 -17.92
CA LYS A 32 -1.96 -17.97 -17.18
C LYS A 32 -2.22 -17.72 -15.68
N ILE A 33 -1.70 -16.63 -15.12
CA ILE A 33 -1.82 -16.34 -13.69
C ILE A 33 -2.88 -15.26 -13.43
N LYS A 34 -3.92 -15.64 -12.69
CA LYS A 34 -4.96 -14.76 -12.13
C LYS A 34 -4.57 -14.14 -10.78
N ILE A 35 -3.38 -14.42 -10.27
CA ILE A 35 -2.92 -13.87 -8.99
C ILE A 35 -2.84 -12.35 -9.11
N ARG A 36 -3.56 -11.65 -8.22
CA ARG A 36 -3.49 -10.20 -8.10
C ARG A 36 -2.17 -9.86 -7.43
N LEU A 37 -1.19 -9.50 -8.25
CA LEU A 37 0.14 -9.08 -7.79
C LEU A 37 0.08 -7.93 -6.76
N ALA A 38 -1.00 -7.14 -6.81
CA ALA A 38 -1.39 -6.14 -5.80
C ALA A 38 -1.32 -6.66 -4.35
N ASP A 39 -1.78 -7.90 -4.10
CA ASP A 39 -1.88 -8.43 -2.74
C ASP A 39 -0.50 -8.67 -2.09
N PHE A 40 0.54 -8.91 -2.91
CA PHE A 40 1.92 -9.08 -2.45
C PHE A 40 2.65 -7.76 -2.26
N LEU A 41 2.18 -6.66 -2.86
CA LEU A 41 2.79 -5.34 -2.76
C LEU A 41 2.40 -4.64 -1.45
N LEU A 42 1.17 -4.89 -0.98
CA LEU A 42 0.58 -4.28 0.22
C LEU A 42 1.51 -4.29 1.45
N PRO A 43 2.11 -5.42 1.88
CA PRO A 43 2.94 -5.45 3.08
C PRO A 43 4.19 -4.55 2.96
N PHE A 44 4.75 -4.45 1.76
CA PHE A 44 5.92 -3.61 1.49
C PHE A 44 5.56 -2.13 1.43
N LEU A 45 4.39 -1.81 0.87
CA LEU A 45 3.83 -0.46 0.94
C LEU A 45 3.58 -0.05 2.39
N PHE A 46 3.06 -0.95 3.22
CA PHE A 46 2.77 -0.69 4.63
C PHE A 46 4.02 -0.36 5.43
N PHE A 47 5.05 -1.18 5.27
CA PHE A 47 6.34 -0.93 5.87
C PHE A 47 6.92 0.43 5.44
N SER A 48 6.81 0.75 4.15
CA SER A 48 7.35 1.99 3.60
C SER A 48 6.56 3.22 4.03
N ILE A 49 5.22 3.13 4.07
CA ILE A 49 4.33 4.18 4.58
C ILE A 49 4.62 4.45 6.05
N HIS A 50 4.74 3.40 6.87
CA HIS A 50 5.08 3.53 8.28
C HIS A 50 6.37 4.33 8.45
N SER A 51 7.46 3.91 7.82
CA SER A 51 8.73 4.55 8.09
C SER A 51 8.92 5.89 7.37
N LEU A 52 8.36 6.09 6.17
CA LEU A 52 8.39 7.40 5.52
C LEU A 52 7.56 8.42 6.30
N SER A 53 6.41 8.03 6.85
CA SER A 53 5.62 8.95 7.68
C SER A 53 6.31 9.31 8.98
N VAL A 54 6.97 8.36 9.65
CA VAL A 54 7.82 8.66 10.83
C VAL A 54 8.94 9.63 10.44
N ASN A 55 9.56 9.47 9.27
CA ASN A 55 10.62 10.36 8.81
C ASN A 55 10.13 11.77 8.44
N VAL A 56 8.96 11.89 7.80
CA VAL A 56 8.40 13.18 7.37
C VAL A 56 7.79 13.93 8.55
N PHE A 57 6.89 13.27 9.29
CA PHE A 57 6.03 13.88 10.31
C PHE A 57 6.44 13.59 11.76
N GLY A 58 7.42 12.71 11.99
CA GLY A 58 7.80 12.26 13.35
C GLY A 58 6.87 11.19 13.94
N ILE A 59 5.75 10.89 13.28
CA ILE A 59 4.76 9.90 13.71
C ILE A 59 4.33 9.00 12.56
N SER A 60 3.96 7.76 12.87
CA SER A 60 3.45 6.82 11.88
C SER A 60 1.99 7.11 11.55
N ILE A 61 1.67 7.35 10.28
CA ILE A 61 0.26 7.49 9.84
C ILE A 61 -0.45 6.15 9.67
N LEU A 62 0.31 5.03 9.61
CA LEU A 62 -0.24 3.70 9.30
C LEU A 62 -1.40 3.26 10.21
N PRO A 63 -1.38 3.47 11.54
CA PRO A 63 -2.53 3.11 12.40
C PRO A 63 -3.82 3.85 12.02
N PHE A 64 -3.72 5.12 11.64
CA PHE A 64 -4.87 5.92 11.21
C PHE A 64 -5.42 5.43 9.87
N VAL A 65 -4.53 5.04 8.96
CA VAL A 65 -4.89 4.44 7.67
C VAL A 65 -5.62 3.11 7.90
N ILE A 66 -5.06 2.21 8.71
CA ILE A 66 -5.68 0.92 9.07
C ILE A 66 -7.05 1.12 9.72
N PHE A 67 -7.19 2.11 10.60
CA PHE A 67 -8.46 2.43 11.24
C PHE A 67 -9.51 2.91 10.21
N ALA A 68 -9.17 3.89 9.38
CA ALA A 68 -10.06 4.40 8.33
C ALA A 68 -10.51 3.28 7.38
N PHE A 69 -9.61 2.36 7.07
CA PHE A 69 -9.90 1.21 6.25
C PHE A 69 -10.79 0.16 6.91
N SER A 70 -10.58 -0.11 8.20
CA SER A 70 -11.45 -0.99 8.97
C SER A 70 -12.87 -0.44 9.00
N ALA A 71 -13.02 0.88 9.20
CA ALA A 71 -14.31 1.55 9.15
C ALA A 71 -14.96 1.45 7.76
N TYR A 72 -14.19 1.65 6.68
CA TYR A 72 -14.66 1.44 5.31
C TYR A 72 -15.12 0.00 5.06
N GLY A 73 -14.33 -0.98 5.51
CA GLY A 73 -14.64 -2.41 5.38
C GLY A 73 -15.95 -2.75 6.08
N PHE A 74 -16.11 -2.29 7.32
CA PHE A 74 -17.35 -2.44 8.08
C PHE A 74 -18.56 -1.83 7.36
N LEU A 75 -18.45 -0.58 6.90
CA LEU A 75 -19.54 0.11 6.20
C LEU A 75 -19.95 -0.62 4.92
N LYS A 76 -18.98 -1.17 4.19
CA LYS A 76 -19.22 -1.94 2.97
C LYS A 76 -19.88 -3.28 3.24
N ILE A 77 -19.50 -3.97 4.31
CA ILE A 77 -20.14 -5.19 4.82
C ILE A 77 -21.63 -4.91 5.11
N VAL A 78 -21.91 -3.80 5.80
CA VAL A 78 -23.28 -3.38 6.12
C VAL A 78 -24.06 -3.13 4.83
N ILE A 79 -23.54 -2.30 3.92
CA ILE A 79 -24.21 -2.02 2.62
C ILE A 79 -24.49 -3.31 1.85
N MET A 80 -23.52 -4.22 1.77
CA MET A 80 -23.68 -5.48 1.05
C MET A 80 -24.77 -6.37 1.66
N ALA A 81 -24.84 -6.44 3.00
CA ALA A 81 -25.89 -7.17 3.70
C ALA A 81 -27.28 -6.57 3.46
N PHE A 82 -27.40 -5.24 3.47
CA PHE A 82 -28.68 -4.55 3.28
C PHE A 82 -29.17 -4.58 1.82
N TYR A 83 -28.29 -4.41 0.83
CA TYR A 83 -28.69 -4.26 -0.58
C TYR A 83 -28.63 -5.56 -1.39
N GLU A 84 -27.63 -6.42 -1.17
CA GLU A 84 -27.45 -7.62 -2.00
C GLU A 84 -28.15 -8.85 -1.39
N GLY A 85 -28.60 -8.77 -0.12
CA GLY A 85 -29.32 -9.84 0.59
C GLY A 85 -28.51 -11.14 0.78
N LYS A 86 -27.26 -11.18 0.29
CA LYS A 86 -26.32 -12.29 0.38
C LYS A 86 -24.92 -11.76 0.58
N PHE A 87 -24.22 -12.35 1.56
CA PHE A 87 -22.86 -11.98 1.88
C PHE A 87 -21.87 -12.67 0.92
N MET A 88 -21.46 -11.99 -0.17
CA MET A 88 -20.46 -12.53 -1.09
C MET A 88 -19.04 -12.17 -0.63
N ILE A 89 -18.51 -12.95 0.31
CA ILE A 89 -17.20 -12.78 0.95
C ILE A 89 -16.09 -12.58 -0.08
N ASP A 90 -16.05 -13.40 -1.12
CA ASP A 90 -14.99 -13.34 -2.14
C ASP A 90 -14.98 -11.99 -2.87
N LYS A 91 -16.17 -11.53 -3.31
CA LYS A 91 -16.32 -10.23 -3.98
C LYS A 91 -16.03 -9.05 -3.05
N PHE A 92 -16.30 -9.22 -1.75
CA PHE A 92 -15.95 -8.22 -0.75
C PHE A 92 -14.43 -8.08 -0.63
N PHE A 93 -13.72 -9.17 -0.30
CA PHE A 93 -12.27 -9.15 -0.12
C PHE A 93 -11.56 -8.67 -1.37
N ASP A 94 -12.00 -9.13 -2.54
CA ASP A 94 -11.50 -8.71 -3.83
C ASP A 94 -11.51 -7.20 -4.03
N ARG A 95 -12.64 -6.54 -3.74
CA ARG A 95 -12.77 -5.08 -3.89
C ARG A 95 -12.13 -4.34 -2.72
N TYR A 96 -12.13 -4.92 -1.53
CA TYR A 96 -11.57 -4.33 -0.33
C TYR A 96 -10.05 -4.22 -0.44
N LEU A 97 -9.38 -5.32 -0.81
CA LEU A 97 -7.93 -5.36 -1.04
C LEU A 97 -7.50 -4.48 -2.21
N TYR A 98 -8.28 -4.43 -3.29
CA TYR A 98 -8.00 -3.52 -4.41
C TYR A 98 -7.98 -2.04 -3.98
N ILE A 99 -8.95 -1.62 -3.17
CA ILE A 99 -9.01 -0.24 -2.67
C ILE A 99 -7.88 0.03 -1.68
N TRP A 100 -7.53 -0.96 -0.85
CA TRP A 100 -6.35 -0.91 0.00
C TRP A 100 -5.08 -0.65 -0.80
N ASP A 101 -4.85 -1.40 -1.86
CA ASP A 101 -3.66 -1.27 -2.69
C ASP A 101 -3.59 0.12 -3.33
N LEU A 102 -4.68 0.57 -3.95
CA LEU A 102 -4.74 1.84 -4.65
C LEU A 102 -4.46 3.05 -3.74
N ILE A 103 -5.09 3.08 -2.56
CA ILE A 103 -4.86 4.15 -1.57
C ILE A 103 -3.45 4.02 -0.98
N SER A 104 -2.94 2.81 -0.74
CA SER A 104 -1.58 2.62 -0.23
C SER A 104 -0.54 3.13 -1.21
N ILE A 105 -0.72 2.85 -2.52
CA ILE A 105 0.13 3.40 -3.59
C ILE A 105 0.06 4.93 -3.60
N PHE A 106 -1.15 5.50 -3.51
CA PHE A 106 -1.33 6.95 -3.48
C PHE A 106 -0.66 7.61 -2.28
N LEU A 107 -0.89 7.09 -1.07
CA LEU A 107 -0.29 7.59 0.17
C LEU A 107 1.23 7.46 0.14
N TYR A 108 1.74 6.33 -0.33
CA TYR A 108 3.17 6.12 -0.53
C TYR A 108 3.75 7.17 -1.48
N ALA A 109 3.15 7.40 -2.66
CA ALA A 109 3.61 8.41 -3.61
C ALA A 109 3.64 9.82 -2.99
N LEU A 110 2.60 10.19 -2.23
CA LEU A 110 2.52 11.46 -1.53
C LEU A 110 3.67 11.60 -0.50
N LEU A 111 3.91 10.56 0.31
CA LEU A 111 4.99 10.54 1.29
C LEU A 111 6.39 10.64 0.64
N VAL A 112 6.58 9.99 -0.52
CA VAL A 112 7.83 10.11 -1.28
C VAL A 112 8.07 11.56 -1.70
N VAL A 113 7.05 12.22 -2.26
CA VAL A 113 7.15 13.63 -2.67
C VAL A 113 7.49 14.54 -1.47
N LEU A 114 6.82 14.33 -0.34
CA LEU A 114 7.09 15.10 0.89
C LEU A 114 8.49 14.83 1.46
N GLN A 115 8.96 13.58 1.41
CA GLN A 115 10.31 13.24 1.86
C GLN A 115 11.36 13.94 0.99
N LEU A 116 11.17 13.95 -0.33
CA LEU A 116 12.07 14.63 -1.26
C LEU A 116 12.05 16.15 -1.06
N SER A 117 10.88 16.77 -0.88
CA SER A 117 10.79 18.22 -0.63
C SER A 117 11.46 18.62 0.69
N LYS A 118 11.29 17.82 1.75
CA LYS A 118 12.00 18.01 3.02
C LYS A 118 13.51 18.01 2.84
N ILE A 119 14.05 17.06 2.06
CA ILE A 119 15.48 16.97 1.79
C ILE A 119 15.96 18.20 1.03
N ILE A 120 15.28 18.58 -0.06
CA ILE A 120 15.64 19.75 -0.87
C ILE A 120 15.70 21.02 -0.01
N ASN A 121 14.69 21.25 0.84
CA ASN A 121 14.66 22.39 1.74
C ASN A 121 15.71 22.35 2.86
N THR A 122 16.34 21.19 3.13
CA THR A 122 17.41 21.07 4.13
C THR A 122 18.79 21.31 3.50
N VAL A 123 18.93 21.13 2.18
CA VAL A 123 20.20 21.25 1.45
C VAL A 123 20.43 22.68 0.94
N ILE A 124 19.37 23.45 0.73
CA ILE A 124 19.40 24.88 0.38
C ILE A 124 19.42 25.72 1.66
#